data_AF-A0A363NPV9-F1
#
_entry.id   AF-A0A363NPV9-F1
#
_cell.length_a   1.000
_cell.length_b   1.000
_cell.length_c   1.000
_cell.angle_alpha   90.00
_cell.angle_beta   90.00
_cell.angle_gamma   90.00
#
_symmetry.space_group_name_H-M   'P 1'
#
loop_
_entity.id
_entity.type
_entity.pdbx_description
1 polymer ?
#
loop_
_entity_poly.entity_id
_entity_poly.type
_entity_poly.pdbx_seq_one_letter_code
_entity_poly.pdbx_strand_id
1 'polypeptide(L)'
;MRTLKSKIIAGFTALALLFGAFYIVEAMETDNTSREKVLVEEWFDYNGPSQDREDIENPANYTRHSGTPSCNAGSELCSLKAPNDGSDQPVLSNSFVNQVMSAIATGGTPSNTNIKLQN
;
A
#
# COMPACT_ATOMS: atom_id res chain seq x y z
N MET A 1 67.77 12.54 38.34
CA MET A 1 67.09 11.44 39.06
C MET A 1 65.73 11.18 38.44
N ARG A 2 65.47 9.90 38.13
CA ARG A 2 64.19 9.20 37.90
C ARG A 2 63.24 9.68 36.80
N THR A 3 63.43 9.01 35.67
CA THR A 3 62.52 8.74 34.56
C THR A 3 61.25 8.01 34.98
N LEU A 4 60.08 8.46 34.53
CA LEU A 4 58.91 7.60 34.29
C LEU A 4 58.21 8.05 33.00
N LYS A 5 58.73 7.54 31.88
CA LYS A 5 58.09 7.62 30.57
C LYS A 5 57.03 6.51 30.46
N SER A 6 55.83 6.90 30.04
CA SER A 6 54.95 6.18 29.10
C SER A 6 54.61 4.71 29.40
N LYS A 7 53.45 4.44 30.03
CA LYS A 7 52.76 3.12 30.00
C LYS A 7 51.22 3.17 30.14
N ILE A 8 50.54 4.28 29.83
CA ILE A 8 49.08 4.40 30.09
C ILE A 8 48.21 4.23 28.82
N ILE A 9 48.79 4.23 27.62
CA ILE A 9 48.00 4.28 26.37
C ILE A 9 47.61 2.89 25.82
N ALA A 10 48.20 1.79 26.33
CA ALA A 10 47.96 0.44 25.81
C ALA A 10 46.80 -0.33 26.49
N GLY A 11 46.22 0.18 27.58
CA GLY A 11 45.19 -0.55 28.35
C GLY A 11 43.75 -0.35 27.85
N PHE A 12 43.44 0.78 27.21
CA PHE A 12 42.06 1.14 26.85
C PHE A 12 41.60 0.57 25.51
N THR A 13 42.50 0.21 24.59
CA THR A 13 42.14 -0.38 23.28
C THR A 13 41.72 -1.84 23.38
N ALA A 14 42.21 -2.59 24.37
CA ALA A 14 41.84 -4.00 24.56
C ALA A 14 40.43 -4.18 25.15
N LEU A 15 39.93 -3.23 25.95
CA LEU A 15 38.61 -3.31 26.56
C LEU A 15 37.47 -3.06 25.53
N ALA A 16 37.71 -2.21 24.53
CA ALA A 16 36.73 -1.94 23.47
C ALA A 16 36.47 -3.13 22.54
N LEU A 17 37.46 -4.02 22.34
CA LEU A 17 37.30 -5.23 21.51
C LEU A 17 36.49 -6.33 22.20
N LEU A 18 36.47 -6.38 23.54
CA LEU A 18 35.72 -7.41 24.28
C LEU A 18 34.21 -7.13 24.32
N PHE A 19 33.79 -5.87 24.24
CA PHE A 19 32.36 -5.52 24.13
C PHE A 19 31.82 -5.51 22.69
N GLY A 20 32.69 -5.44 21.67
CA GLY A 20 32.29 -5.44 20.26
C GLY A 20 31.77 -6.78 19.73
N ALA A 21 32.08 -7.90 20.40
CA ALA A 21 31.67 -9.24 19.93
C ALA A 21 30.23 -9.63 20.31
N PHE A 22 29.58 -8.92 21.24
CA PHE A 22 28.20 -9.21 21.66
C PHE A 22 27.13 -8.47 20.85
N TYR A 23 27.51 -7.54 19.96
CA TYR A 23 26.57 -6.76 19.13
C TYR A 23 26.37 -7.31 17.71
N ILE A 24 26.78 -8.55 17.40
CA ILE A 24 26.67 -9.11 16.04
C ILE A 24 25.38 -9.95 15.84
N VAL A 25 24.60 -10.22 16.89
CA VAL A 25 23.41 -11.09 16.77
C VAL A 25 22.17 -10.35 16.24
N GLU A 26 22.13 -9.02 16.31
CA GLU A 26 20.90 -8.25 16.04
C GLU A 26 20.89 -7.53 14.67
N ALA A 27 21.56 -8.11 13.66
CA ALA A 27 21.59 -7.54 12.29
C ALA A 27 21.19 -8.55 11.20
N MET A 28 20.50 -9.63 11.57
CA MET A 28 19.80 -10.51 10.62
C MET A 28 18.32 -10.55 10.96
N GLU A 29 17.70 -9.38 11.06
CA GLU A 29 16.25 -9.29 10.92
C GLU A 29 15.96 -9.14 9.43
N THR A 30 15.74 -10.29 8.81
CA THR A 30 14.71 -10.49 7.78
C THR A 30 14.58 -9.36 6.75
N ASP A 31 15.51 -9.29 5.81
CA ASP A 31 15.17 -8.81 4.48
C ASP A 31 14.46 -9.94 3.68
N ASN A 32 13.32 -10.38 4.21
CA ASN A 32 12.19 -10.68 3.34
C ASN A 32 11.60 -9.34 2.91
N THR A 33 12.40 -8.52 2.23
CA THR A 33 11.88 -7.52 1.31
C THR A 33 11.29 -8.32 0.16
N SER A 34 10.12 -8.92 0.45
CA SER A 34 9.09 -9.15 -0.54
C SER A 34 9.04 -7.83 -1.30
N ARG A 35 9.46 -7.86 -2.57
CA ARG A 35 9.20 -6.75 -3.47
C ARG A 35 7.69 -6.59 -3.44
N GLU A 36 7.20 -5.69 -2.61
CA GLU A 36 5.88 -5.11 -2.73
C GLU A 36 5.91 -4.51 -4.13
N LYS A 37 5.42 -5.28 -5.10
CA LYS A 37 5.17 -4.82 -6.45
C LYS A 37 4.26 -3.63 -6.20
N VAL A 38 4.80 -2.41 -6.28
CA VAL A 38 4.03 -1.19 -6.08
C VAL A 38 2.94 -1.26 -7.13
N LEU A 39 1.77 -1.72 -6.73
CA LEU A 39 0.68 -1.88 -7.66
C LEU A 39 0.24 -0.47 -7.95
N VAL A 40 0.50 -0.03 -9.18
CA VAL A 40 0.08 1.29 -9.63
C VAL A 40 -1.43 1.30 -9.57
N GLU A 41 -1.97 2.17 -8.72
CA GLU A 41 -3.40 2.39 -8.64
C GLU A 41 -3.86 3.21 -9.85
N GLU A 42 -4.86 2.71 -10.54
CA GLU A 42 -5.44 3.32 -11.73
C GLU A 42 -6.96 3.45 -11.57
N TRP A 43 -7.55 4.31 -12.39
CA TRP A 43 -8.99 4.46 -12.44
C TRP A 43 -9.60 3.43 -13.38
N PHE A 44 -10.76 2.92 -13.00
CA PHE A 44 -11.54 1.97 -13.78
C PHE A 44 -13.00 2.41 -13.80
N ASP A 45 -13.56 2.53 -14.99
CA ASP A 45 -14.98 2.81 -15.20
C ASP A 45 -15.78 1.53 -15.03
N TYR A 46 -16.88 1.62 -14.31
CA TYR A 46 -17.81 0.54 -14.09
C TYR A 46 -18.81 0.45 -15.24
N ASN A 47 -18.85 -0.72 -15.89
CA ASN A 47 -19.70 -1.04 -17.04
C ASN A 47 -20.58 -2.28 -16.74
N GLY A 48 -20.70 -2.67 -15.47
CA GLY A 48 -21.50 -3.81 -15.06
C GLY A 48 -23.00 -3.60 -15.27
N PRO A 49 -23.78 -4.69 -15.38
CA PRO A 49 -25.20 -4.63 -15.71
C PRO A 49 -26.09 -4.16 -14.53
N SER A 50 -25.61 -4.26 -13.28
CA SER A 50 -26.33 -3.86 -12.08
C SER A 50 -25.39 -3.23 -11.04
N GLN A 51 -25.92 -2.74 -9.91
CA GLN A 51 -25.12 -2.24 -8.77
C GLN A 51 -25.09 -3.26 -7.62
N ASP A 52 -25.41 -4.52 -7.91
CA ASP A 52 -25.38 -5.61 -6.94
C ASP A 52 -23.93 -6.05 -6.67
N ARG A 53 -23.72 -6.64 -5.49
CA ARG A 53 -22.38 -6.99 -5.01
C ARG A 53 -21.64 -7.89 -6.00
N GLU A 54 -22.33 -8.89 -6.55
CA GLU A 54 -21.76 -9.88 -7.45
C GLU A 54 -21.19 -9.22 -8.72
N ASP A 55 -21.87 -8.20 -9.24
CA ASP A 55 -21.40 -7.46 -10.40
C ASP A 55 -20.29 -6.47 -10.05
N ILE A 56 -20.35 -5.84 -8.88
CA ILE A 56 -19.31 -4.93 -8.38
C ILE A 56 -18.01 -5.70 -8.10
N GLU A 57 -18.08 -6.94 -7.62
CA GLU A 57 -16.91 -7.79 -7.35
C GLU A 57 -16.25 -8.34 -8.61
N ASN A 58 -16.98 -8.37 -9.73
CA ASN A 58 -16.50 -8.94 -10.98
C ASN A 58 -15.56 -7.98 -11.72
N PRO A 59 -14.24 -8.23 -11.79
CA PRO A 59 -13.29 -7.32 -12.45
C PRO A 59 -13.55 -7.15 -13.96
N ALA A 60 -14.27 -8.09 -14.59
CA ALA A 60 -14.65 -8.00 -16.00
C ALA A 60 -15.73 -6.92 -16.27
N ASN A 61 -16.41 -6.43 -15.23
CA ASN A 61 -17.36 -5.32 -15.33
C ASN A 61 -16.67 -3.95 -15.32
N TYR A 62 -15.35 -3.90 -15.46
CA TYR A 62 -14.57 -2.68 -15.39
C TYR A 62 -13.75 -2.46 -16.65
N THR A 63 -13.47 -1.20 -16.97
CA THR A 63 -12.57 -0.83 -18.06
C THR A 63 -11.61 0.23 -17.57
N ARG A 64 -10.32 0.05 -17.83
CA ARG A 64 -9.29 1.02 -17.43
C ARG A 64 -9.61 2.41 -18.01
N HIS A 65 -9.61 3.41 -17.14
CA HIS A 65 -9.80 4.81 -17.47
C HIS A 65 -8.45 5.54 -17.45
N SER A 66 -8.19 6.39 -18.44
CA SER A 66 -6.99 7.22 -18.46
C SER A 66 -7.21 8.52 -17.68
N GLY A 67 -6.49 8.71 -16.58
CA GLY A 67 -6.60 9.93 -15.76
C GLY A 67 -7.72 9.85 -14.72
N THR A 68 -8.17 11.00 -14.23
CA THR A 68 -9.25 11.05 -13.22
C THR A 68 -10.61 11.16 -13.91
N PRO A 69 -11.55 10.22 -13.65
CA PRO A 69 -12.86 10.23 -14.28
C PRO A 69 -13.73 11.38 -13.77
N SER A 70 -14.54 11.93 -14.68
CA SER A 70 -15.49 12.99 -14.39
C SER A 70 -16.88 12.40 -14.16
N CYS A 71 -17.14 11.95 -12.94
CA CYS A 71 -18.45 11.47 -12.53
C CYS A 71 -19.23 12.54 -11.76
N ASN A 72 -20.56 12.57 -11.93
CA ASN A 72 -21.45 13.44 -11.16
C ASN A 72 -21.75 12.81 -9.80
N ALA A 73 -22.06 13.57 -8.75
CA ALA A 73 -22.48 12.94 -7.50
C ALA A 73 -23.84 12.21 -7.68
N GLY A 74 -24.01 11.03 -7.06
CA GLY A 74 -25.23 10.22 -7.23
C GLY A 74 -25.20 8.94 -6.38
N SER A 75 -25.96 7.92 -6.74
CA SER A 75 -26.12 6.67 -5.97
C SER A 75 -25.62 5.41 -6.68
N GLU A 76 -25.07 5.52 -7.88
CA GLU A 76 -24.57 4.38 -8.66
C GLU A 76 -23.06 4.45 -8.81
N LEU A 77 -22.36 3.32 -8.86
CA LEU A 77 -20.93 3.33 -9.15
C LEU A 77 -20.67 3.81 -10.57
N CYS A 78 -19.81 4.82 -10.68
CA CYS A 78 -19.29 5.32 -11.96
C CYS A 78 -17.90 4.78 -12.21
N SER A 79 -16.96 5.04 -11.29
CA SER A 79 -15.58 4.60 -11.42
C SER A 79 -14.96 4.37 -10.04
N LEU A 80 -13.95 3.52 -9.99
CA LEU A 80 -13.15 3.29 -8.80
C LEU A 80 -11.65 3.36 -9.10
N LYS A 81 -10.87 3.63 -8.07
CA LYS A 81 -9.41 3.62 -8.14
C LYS A 81 -8.90 2.39 -7.39
N ALA A 82 -8.20 1.52 -8.09
CA ALA A 82 -7.70 0.25 -7.55
C ALA A 82 -6.36 -0.14 -8.20
N PRO A 83 -5.60 -1.05 -7.57
CA PRO A 83 -4.46 -1.71 -8.21
C PRO A 83 -4.84 -2.39 -9.52
N ASN A 84 -3.98 -2.31 -10.54
CA ASN A 84 -4.13 -3.11 -11.76
C ASN A 84 -3.54 -4.51 -11.59
N ASP A 85 -4.24 -5.54 -12.04
CA ASP A 85 -3.81 -6.95 -11.99
C ASP A 85 -2.70 -7.30 -13.00
N GLY A 86 -2.46 -6.43 -13.98
CA GLY A 86 -1.56 -6.63 -15.13
C GLY A 86 -2.28 -6.98 -16.43
N SER A 87 -3.60 -7.12 -16.39
CA SER A 87 -4.49 -7.46 -17.52
C SER A 87 -5.55 -6.38 -17.77
N ASP A 88 -5.29 -5.15 -17.33
CA ASP A 88 -6.19 -4.01 -17.43
C ASP A 88 -7.48 -4.14 -16.62
N GLN A 89 -7.43 -4.94 -15.54
CA GLN A 89 -8.54 -5.12 -14.60
C GLN A 89 -8.16 -4.67 -13.19
N PRO A 90 -9.15 -4.20 -12.40
CA PRO A 90 -8.90 -3.83 -11.01
C PRO A 90 -8.75 -5.07 -10.13
N VAL A 91 -7.80 -5.03 -9.20
CA VAL A 91 -7.74 -5.98 -8.09
C VAL A 91 -8.66 -5.48 -6.98
N LEU A 92 -9.78 -6.18 -6.78
CA LEU A 92 -10.79 -5.82 -5.79
C LEU A 92 -10.66 -6.69 -4.55
N SER A 93 -10.46 -6.05 -3.40
CA SER A 93 -10.52 -6.72 -2.10
C SER A 93 -11.93 -6.63 -1.51
N ASN A 94 -12.34 -7.62 -0.74
CA ASN A 94 -13.66 -7.63 -0.08
C ASN A 94 -13.90 -6.38 0.78
N SER A 95 -12.84 -5.85 1.43
CA SER A 95 -12.93 -4.64 2.24
C SER A 95 -13.13 -3.38 1.40
N PHE A 96 -12.55 -3.32 0.19
CA PHE A 96 -12.78 -2.20 -0.73
C PHE A 96 -14.18 -2.28 -1.35
N VAL A 97 -14.63 -3.47 -1.75
CA VAL A 97 -15.99 -3.70 -2.23
C VAL A 97 -17.03 -3.27 -1.19
N ASN A 98 -16.82 -3.60 0.09
CA ASN A 98 -17.71 -3.14 1.17
C ASN A 98 -17.80 -1.61 1.25
N GLN A 99 -16.70 -0.90 0.98
CA GLN A 99 -16.71 0.57 0.93
C GLN A 99 -17.48 1.09 -0.28
N VAL A 100 -17.36 0.43 -1.43
CA VAL A 100 -18.16 0.73 -2.63
C VAL A 100 -19.66 0.55 -2.34
N MET A 101 -20.06 -0.60 -1.80
CA MET A 101 -21.47 -0.85 -1.45
C MET A 101 -21.99 0.16 -0.42
N SER A 102 -21.18 0.51 0.58
CA SER A 102 -21.53 1.54 1.55
C SER A 102 -21.69 2.92 0.90
N ALA A 103 -20.85 3.26 -0.08
CA ALA A 103 -20.93 4.53 -0.81
C ALA A 103 -22.21 4.59 -1.65
N ILE A 104 -22.50 3.52 -2.42
CA ILE A 104 -23.74 3.36 -3.21
C ILE A 104 -24.97 3.52 -2.31
N ALA A 105 -25.02 2.80 -1.19
CA ALA A 105 -26.17 2.84 -0.26
C ALA A 105 -26.37 4.21 0.40
N THR A 106 -25.30 4.96 0.63
CA THR A 106 -25.38 6.33 1.18
C THR A 106 -25.77 7.34 0.10
N GLY A 107 -25.27 7.15 -1.12
CA GLY A 107 -25.36 8.09 -2.23
C GLY A 107 -24.58 9.39 -2.00
N GLY A 108 -24.64 10.29 -2.97
CA GLY A 108 -23.98 11.59 -2.95
C GLY A 108 -22.49 11.51 -3.26
N THR A 109 -21.66 12.26 -2.51
CA THR A 109 -20.21 12.26 -2.67
C THR A 109 -19.57 11.29 -1.68
N PRO A 110 -18.90 10.21 -2.12
CA PRO A 110 -18.22 9.29 -1.23
C PRO A 110 -17.13 9.98 -0.41
N SER A 111 -17.00 9.58 0.86
CA SER A 111 -15.88 9.99 1.73
C SER A 111 -14.56 9.34 1.31
N ASN A 112 -14.60 8.17 0.66
CA ASN A 112 -13.45 7.56 0.02
C ASN A 112 -13.22 8.18 -1.37
N THR A 113 -12.10 8.89 -1.53
CA THR A 113 -11.71 9.54 -2.78
C THR A 113 -11.40 8.60 -3.93
N ASN A 114 -11.24 7.30 -3.65
CA ASN A 114 -11.04 6.24 -4.64
C ASN A 114 -12.35 5.72 -5.22
N ILE A 115 -13.50 6.29 -4.83
CA ILE A 115 -14.82 5.89 -5.31
C ILE A 115 -15.49 7.12 -5.90
N LYS A 116 -16.00 6.99 -7.11
CA LYS A 116 -16.81 8.00 -7.80
C LYS A 116 -18.16 7.39 -8.10
N LEU A 117 -19.22 8.03 -7.61
CA LEU A 117 -20.59 7.65 -7.96
C LEU A 117 -21.07 8.47 -9.15
N GLN A 118 -22.24 8.13 -9.68
CA GLN A 118 -23.04 8.85 -10.65
C GLN A 118 -24.53 8.61 -10.40
N ASN A 119 -25.35 9.31 -11.15
CA ASN A 119 -26.80 9.39 -10.99
C ASN A 119 -27.52 8.93 -12.25
#